data_AF-A0A3R7FQ48-F1
#
_entry.id   AF-A0A3R7FQ48-F1
#
_cell.length_a   1.000
_cell.length_b   1.000
_cell.length_c   1.000
_cell.angle_alpha   90.00
_cell.angle_beta   90.00
_cell.angle_gamma   90.00
#
_symmetry.space_group_name_H-M   'P 1'
#
loop_
_entity.id
_entity.type
_entity.pdbx_description
1 polymer ?
#
loop_
_entity_poly.entity_id
_entity_poly.type
_entity_poly.pdbx_seq_one_letter_code
_entity_poly.pdbx_strand_id
1 'polypeptide(L)'
;MGGIKVYISDDVERRFREVAMKLFGYRKGSLSIASEKAISAWLSQVSEVLEIAESIEDPVEAIYGMLSHVKRSGVELQHEAGEVRAKKALGYRGAT
;
A
#
# COMPACT_ATOMS: atom_id res chain seq x y z
N MET A 1 -4.00 16.50 -24.20
CA MET A 1 -4.07 15.64 -22.99
C MET A 1 -4.66 14.30 -23.39
N GLY A 2 -4.13 13.22 -22.85
CA GLY A 2 -4.78 11.91 -22.93
C GLY A 2 -6.01 11.87 -22.02
N GLY A 3 -6.92 10.93 -22.30
CA GLY A 3 -8.10 10.70 -21.48
C GLY A 3 -8.32 9.21 -21.29
N ILE A 4 -8.68 8.81 -20.07
CA ILE A 4 -9.04 7.44 -19.74
C ILE A 4 -10.47 7.41 -19.21
N LYS A 5 -11.23 6.37 -19.58
CA LYS A 5 -12.54 6.11 -19.00
C LYS A 5 -12.38 5.14 -17.84
N VAL A 6 -12.77 5.55 -16.64
CA VAL A 6 -12.64 4.75 -15.42
C VAL A 6 -14.02 4.52 -14.84
N TYR A 7 -14.26 3.31 -14.37
CA TYR A 7 -15.45 2.95 -13.62
C TYR A 7 -15.02 2.63 -12.19
N ILE A 8 -15.68 3.29 -11.24
CA ILE A 8 -15.48 3.14 -9.79
C ILE A 8 -16.85 3.03 -9.14
N SER A 9 -16.91 2.55 -7.91
CA SER A 9 -18.16 2.50 -7.16
C SER A 9 -18.71 3.91 -6.91
N ASP A 10 -20.04 4.04 -6.88
CA ASP A 10 -20.75 5.31 -6.66
C ASP A 10 -20.32 6.03 -5.38
N ASP A 11 -20.04 5.31 -4.28
CA ASP A 11 -19.59 5.95 -3.03
C ASP A 11 -18.23 6.63 -3.19
N VAL A 12 -17.29 5.96 -3.86
CA VAL A 12 -15.94 6.51 -4.12
C VAL A 12 -16.04 7.71 -5.04
N GLU A 13 -16.85 7.63 -6.09
CA GLU A 13 -17.08 8.73 -7.04
C GLU A 13 -17.62 9.97 -6.32
N ARG A 14 -18.69 9.78 -5.53
CA ARG A 14 -19.35 10.85 -4.79
C ARG A 14 -18.38 11.53 -3.83
N ARG A 15 -17.67 10.74 -3.03
CA ARG A 15 -16.69 11.26 -2.05
C ARG A 15 -15.55 11.99 -2.75
N PHE A 16 -15.03 11.43 -3.84
CA PHE A 16 -13.97 12.06 -4.61
C PHE A 16 -14.41 13.41 -5.18
N ARG A 17 -15.61 13.47 -5.76
CA ARG A 17 -16.19 14.69 -6.32
C ARG A 17 -16.39 15.77 -5.25
N GLU A 18 -16.96 15.41 -4.11
CA GLU A 18 -17.17 16.34 -2.98
C GLU A 18 -15.83 16.93 -2.51
N VAL A 19 -14.80 16.10 -2.33
CA VAL A 19 -13.48 16.55 -1.90
C VAL A 19 -12.80 17.42 -2.95
N ALA A 20 -12.84 17.01 -4.22
CA ALA A 20 -12.28 17.76 -5.33
C ALA A 20 -12.91 19.15 -5.46
N MET A 21 -14.23 19.24 -5.31
CA MET A 21 -14.95 20.51 -5.35
C MET A 21 -14.64 21.39 -4.14
N LYS A 22 -14.52 20.82 -2.93
CA LYS A 22 -14.12 21.57 -1.73
C LYS A 22 -12.70 22.14 -1.85
N LEU A 23 -11.77 21.40 -2.46
CA LEU A 23 -10.37 21.81 -2.59
C LEU A 23 -10.11 22.77 -3.76
N PHE A 24 -10.69 22.50 -4.93
CA PHE A 24 -10.38 23.20 -6.18
C PHE A 24 -11.52 24.09 -6.68
N GLY A 25 -12.63 24.12 -5.94
CA GLY A 25 -13.82 24.91 -6.24
C GLY A 25 -14.81 24.20 -7.17
N TYR A 26 -15.97 24.82 -7.32
CA TYR A 26 -17.10 24.33 -8.12
C TYR A 26 -17.01 24.77 -9.59
N ARG A 27 -15.81 24.73 -10.18
CA ARG A 27 -15.58 25.13 -11.57
C ARG A 27 -15.22 23.93 -12.44
N LYS A 28 -15.41 24.10 -13.76
CA LYS A 28 -15.00 23.12 -14.77
C LYS A 28 -13.50 22.84 -14.60
N GLY A 29 -13.14 21.56 -14.48
CA GLY A 29 -11.75 21.11 -14.33
C GLY A 29 -11.31 20.73 -12.91
N SER A 30 -12.12 20.98 -11.86
CA SER A 30 -11.77 20.56 -10.49
C SER A 30 -11.53 19.05 -10.38
N LEU A 31 -12.39 18.25 -11.02
CA LEU A 31 -12.21 16.80 -11.10
C LEU A 31 -10.94 16.41 -11.85
N SER A 32 -10.64 17.06 -12.98
CA SER A 32 -9.43 16.77 -13.76
C SER A 32 -8.16 17.07 -12.96
N ILE A 33 -8.12 18.18 -12.21
CA ILE A 33 -6.98 18.54 -11.33
C ILE A 33 -6.83 17.50 -10.22
N ALA A 34 -7.94 17.11 -9.59
CA ALA A 34 -7.93 16.09 -8.55
C ALA A 34 -7.48 14.72 -9.09
N SER A 35 -7.96 14.34 -10.28
CA SER A 35 -7.59 13.08 -10.94
C SER A 35 -6.10 13.05 -11.27
N GLU A 36 -5.58 14.12 -11.87
CA GLU A 36 -4.15 14.22 -12.19
C GLU A 36 -3.31 14.05 -10.91
N LYS A 37 -3.62 14.83 -9.86
CA LYS A 37 -2.89 14.73 -8.58
C LYS A 37 -2.97 13.32 -7.97
N ALA A 38 -4.14 12.70 -7.97
CA ALA A 38 -4.32 11.37 -7.41
C ALA A 38 -3.55 10.30 -8.20
N ILE A 39 -3.63 10.36 -9.53
CA ILE A 39 -2.91 9.42 -10.41
C ILE A 39 -1.41 9.63 -10.30
N SER A 40 -0.91 10.87 -10.30
CA SER A 40 0.52 11.15 -10.11
C SER A 40 1.01 10.65 -8.75
N ALA A 41 0.27 10.89 -7.67
CA ALA A 41 0.64 10.41 -6.34
C ALA A 41 0.69 8.88 -6.27
N TRP A 42 -0.30 8.21 -6.89
CA TRP A 42 -0.31 6.75 -6.99
C TRP A 42 0.88 6.23 -7.81
N LEU A 43 1.19 6.85 -8.95
CA LEU A 43 2.34 6.49 -9.77
C LEU A 43 3.65 6.67 -9.02
N SER A 44 3.84 7.76 -8.29
CA SER A 44 5.05 7.97 -7.48
C SER A 44 5.19 6.94 -6.37
N GLN A 45 4.08 6.55 -5.72
CA GLN A 45 4.11 5.51 -4.69
C GLN A 45 4.46 4.14 -5.27
N VAL A 46 3.98 3.84 -6.49
CA VAL A 46 4.14 2.53 -7.11
C VAL A 46 5.46 2.42 -7.87
N SER A 47 5.97 3.49 -8.47
CA SER A 47 7.21 3.46 -9.26
C SER A 47 8.42 3.09 -8.41
N GLU A 48 8.53 3.58 -7.19
CA GLU A 48 9.63 3.22 -6.29
C GLU A 48 9.64 1.71 -5.99
N VAL A 49 8.47 1.13 -5.75
CA VAL A 49 8.34 -0.32 -5.50
C VAL A 49 8.61 -1.13 -6.76
N LEU A 50 8.11 -0.69 -7.92
CA LEU A 50 8.32 -1.38 -9.19
C LEU A 50 9.78 -1.31 -9.64
N GLU A 51 10.43 -0.15 -9.57
CA GLU A 51 11.84 0.00 -9.93
C GLU A 51 12.73 -0.87 -9.04
N ILE A 52 12.48 -0.91 -7.73
CA ILE A 52 13.20 -1.80 -6.83
C ILE A 52 12.96 -3.26 -7.24
N ALA A 53 11.71 -3.67 -7.44
CA ALA A 53 11.38 -5.04 -7.83
C ALA A 53 11.98 -5.45 -9.18
N GLU A 54 11.99 -4.56 -10.17
CA GLU A 54 12.58 -4.79 -11.49
C GLU A 54 14.11 -4.80 -11.46
N SER A 55 14.73 -4.04 -10.54
CA SER A 55 16.19 -4.01 -10.39
C SER A 55 16.78 -5.24 -9.68
N ILE A 56 15.94 -6.04 -9.03
CA ILE A 56 16.38 -7.25 -8.32
C ILE A 56 16.22 -8.46 -9.24
N GLU A 57 17.35 -8.98 -9.70
CA GLU A 57 17.40 -10.16 -10.58
C GLU A 57 16.82 -11.43 -9.91
N ASP A 58 17.11 -11.63 -8.62
CA ASP A 58 16.50 -12.68 -7.80
C ASP A 58 16.01 -12.11 -6.44
N PRO A 59 14.70 -11.81 -6.32
CA PRO A 59 14.15 -11.22 -5.10
C PRO A 59 14.15 -12.19 -3.91
N VAL A 60 14.15 -13.50 -4.16
CA VAL A 60 14.23 -14.50 -3.09
C VAL A 60 15.64 -14.49 -2.50
N GLU A 61 16.66 -14.52 -3.35
CA GLU A 61 18.06 -14.48 -2.90
C GLU A 61 18.41 -13.15 -2.22
N ALA A 62 17.89 -12.02 -2.71
CA ALA A 62 18.07 -10.73 -2.07
C ALA A 62 17.54 -10.71 -0.62
N ILE A 63 16.36 -11.31 -0.38
CA ILE A 63 15.79 -11.44 0.96
C ILE A 63 16.66 -12.36 1.83
N TYR A 64 17.15 -13.48 1.30
CA TYR A 64 18.08 -14.35 2.03
C TYR A 64 19.37 -13.63 2.42
N GLY A 65 19.95 -12.85 1.49
CA GLY A 65 21.13 -12.02 1.76
C GLY A 65 20.89 -10.99 2.86
N MET A 66 19.76 -10.29 2.82
CA MET A 66 19.37 -9.34 3.88
C MET A 66 19.24 -10.02 5.24
N LEU A 67 18.71 -11.25 5.28
CA LEU A 67 18.50 -12.01 6.51
C LEU A 67 19.72 -12.85 6.94
N SER A 68 20.85 -12.78 6.24
CA SER A 68 22.05 -13.58 6.51
C SER A 68 22.63 -13.40 7.92
N HIS A 69 22.37 -12.25 8.56
CA HIS A 69 22.78 -11.97 9.94
C HIS A 69 21.89 -12.65 10.99
N VAL A 70 20.71 -13.16 10.60
CA VAL A 70 19.78 -13.86 11.48
C VAL A 70 20.24 -15.30 11.64
N LYS A 71 20.79 -15.63 12.80
CA LYS A 71 21.33 -16.97 13.11
C LYS A 71 20.27 -18.03 13.45
N ARG A 72 19.02 -17.84 13.00
CA ARG A 72 17.89 -18.74 13.26
C ARG A 72 17.35 -19.26 11.95
N SER A 73 16.97 -20.53 11.93
CA SER A 73 16.29 -21.14 10.79
C SER A 73 14.87 -20.58 10.62
N GLY A 74 14.34 -20.68 9.40
CA GLY A 74 12.95 -20.30 9.12
C GLY A 74 11.93 -21.03 10.00
N VAL A 75 12.20 -22.29 10.34
CA VAL A 75 11.33 -23.10 11.21
C VAL A 75 11.33 -22.55 12.65
N GLU A 76 12.49 -22.20 13.19
CA GLU A 76 12.58 -21.59 14.52
C GLU A 76 11.84 -20.24 14.58
N LEU A 77 11.99 -19.40 13.55
CA LEU A 77 11.29 -18.13 13.44
C LEU A 77 9.76 -18.33 13.34
N GLN A 78 9.31 -19.39 12.66
CA GLN A 78 7.87 -19.72 12.58
C GLN A 78 7.30 -20.15 13.94
N HIS A 79 8.05 -20.93 14.72
CA HIS A 79 7.64 -21.34 16.06
C HIS A 79 7.53 -20.11 16.99
N GLU A 80 8.55 -19.24 16.98
CA GLU A 80 8.54 -17.98 17.74
C GLU A 80 7.37 -17.07 17.34
N ALA A 81 7.09 -16.94 16.05
CA ALA A 81 5.93 -16.20 15.56
C ALA A 81 4.60 -16.80 16.07
N GLY A 82 4.52 -18.13 16.21
CA GLY A 82 3.40 -18.82 16.85
C GLY A 82 3.21 -18.41 18.31
N GLU A 83 4.28 -18.42 19.10
CA GLU A 83 4.25 -18.01 20.51
C GLU A 83 3.83 -16.54 20.68
N VAL A 84 4.38 -15.64 19.86
CA VAL A 84 4.03 -14.22 19.88
C VAL A 84 2.53 -14.02 19.61
N ARG A 85 1.97 -14.71 18.61
CA ARG A 85 0.54 -14.64 18.30
C ARG A 85 -0.32 -15.18 19.45
N ALA A 86 0.08 -16.30 20.05
CA ALA A 86 -0.62 -16.90 21.18
C ALA A 86 -0.64 -15.98 22.41
N LYS A 87 0.51 -15.39 22.77
CA LYS A 87 0.61 -14.38 23.84
C LYS A 87 -0.27 -13.17 23.56
N LYS A 88 -0.28 -12.68 22.33
CA LYS A 88 -1.12 -11.54 21.93
C LYS A 88 -2.61 -11.86 22.07
N ALA A 89 -3.05 -13.05 21.65
CA ALA A 89 -4.44 -13.50 21.80
C ALA A 89 -4.88 -13.63 23.27
N LEU A 90 -3.97 -14.08 24.16
CA LEU A 90 -4.23 -14.14 25.60
C LEU A 90 -4.29 -12.75 26.25
N GLY A 91 -3.44 -11.82 25.80
CA GLY A 91 -3.50 -10.42 26.24
C GLY A 91 -4.83 -9.74 25.93
N TYR A 92 -5.45 -10.06 24.80
CA TYR A 92 -6.81 -9.58 24.48
C TYR A 92 -7.91 -10.21 25.35
N ARG A 93 -7.72 -11.44 25.85
CA ARG A 93 -8.69 -12.12 26.71
C ARG A 93 -8.64 -11.69 28.19
N GLY A 94 -7.55 -11.07 28.63
CA GLY A 94 -7.43 -10.50 29.98
C GLY A 94 -7.86 -9.04 30.11
N ALA A 95 -8.25 -8.40 29.00
CA ALA A 95 -8.67 -7.00 28.95
C ALA A 95 -10.20 -6.81 28.78
N THR A 96 -10.96 -7.92 28.77
CA THR A 96 -12.43 -7.99 28.87
C THR A 96 -12.82 -8.57 30.21
#